data_AF-A0A3M7QZU5-F1
#
_entry.id   AF-A0A3M7QZU5-F1
#
_cell.length_a   1.000
_cell.length_b   1.000
_cell.length_c   1.000
_cell.angle_alpha   90.00
_cell.angle_beta   90.00
_cell.angle_gamma   90.00
#
_symmetry.space_group_name_H-M   'P 1'
#
loop_
_entity.id
_entity.type
_entity.pdbx_description
1 polymer ?
#
loop_
_entity_poly.entity_id
_entity_poly.type
_entity_poly.pdbx_seq_one_letter_code
_entity_poly.pdbx_strand_id
1 'polypeptide(L)'
;MSKVLIYGASQIVQVVSNGEKYLRGTDPKIKNLKILTKHQPEQNLCIVSENGIIKFIGLDTDPEFSKFTSFDQKIDAQNCSVIPGLVDCHTHPVWEGDRIN
;
A
#
# COMPACT_ATOMS: atom_id res chain seq x y z
N MET A 1 0.95 -1.20 -22.18
CA MET A 1 0.49 -1.65 -20.85
C MET A 1 1.24 -0.80 -19.84
N SER A 2 0.56 -0.20 -18.86
CA SER A 2 1.18 0.78 -17.95
C SER A 2 1.81 0.07 -16.75
N LYS A 3 3.11 0.27 -16.53
CA LYS A 3 3.88 -0.24 -15.41
C LYS A 3 4.40 0.92 -14.57
N VAL A 4 4.02 0.92 -13.28
CA VAL A 4 4.34 1.98 -12.33
C VAL A 4 5.21 1.43 -11.19
N LEU A 5 6.26 2.17 -10.84
CA LEU A 5 7.05 1.96 -9.62
C LEU A 5 6.76 3.08 -8.63
N ILE A 6 6.33 2.73 -7.42
CA ILE A 6 6.35 3.63 -6.27
C ILE A 6 7.55 3.21 -5.41
N TYR A 7 8.42 4.14 -5.04
CA TYR A 7 9.64 3.80 -4.29
C TYR A 7 10.00 4.87 -3.25
N GLY A 8 10.87 4.50 -2.31
CA GLY A 8 11.47 5.45 -1.36
C GLY A 8 10.59 5.79 -0.14
N ALA A 9 9.41 5.18 -0.01
CA ALA A 9 8.53 5.40 1.13
C ALA A 9 9.22 5.09 2.47
N SER A 10 8.91 5.87 3.51
CA SER A 10 9.40 5.60 4.87
C SER A 10 8.80 4.32 5.44
N GLN A 11 7.53 4.06 5.10
CA GLN A 11 6.83 2.83 5.47
C GLN A 11 5.74 2.48 4.44
N ILE A 12 5.47 1.18 4.31
CA ILE A 12 4.32 0.64 3.58
C ILE A 12 3.46 -0.16 4.56
N VAL A 13 2.17 0.17 4.66
CA VAL A 13 1.22 -0.55 5.53
C VAL A 13 0.52 -1.64 4.72
N GLN A 14 0.60 -2.89 5.16
CA GLN A 14 -0.06 -4.03 4.50
C GLN A 14 -1.28 -4.56 5.27
N VAL A 15 -1.44 -4.17 6.54
CA VAL A 15 -2.48 -4.66 7.47
C VAL A 15 -2.31 -6.13 7.87
N VAL A 16 -2.18 -7.04 6.92
CA VAL A 16 -2.00 -8.50 7.09
C VAL A 16 -0.69 -8.96 6.45
N SER A 17 -0.20 -10.17 6.76
CA SER A 17 1.09 -10.65 6.21
C SER A 17 1.17 -12.13 5.86
N ASN A 18 0.21 -12.95 6.28
CA ASN A 18 0.29 -14.41 6.15
C ASN A 18 -0.94 -14.96 5.40
N GLY A 19 -1.43 -14.20 4.42
CA GLY A 19 -2.56 -14.59 3.57
C GLY A 19 -3.94 -14.43 4.22
N GLU A 20 -4.03 -13.80 5.40
CA GLU A 20 -5.32 -13.44 5.98
C GLU A 20 -6.08 -12.48 5.07
N LYS A 21 -7.40 -12.64 4.98
CA LYS A 21 -8.25 -11.74 4.17
C LYS A 21 -8.64 -10.47 4.93
N TYR A 22 -8.75 -10.56 6.25
CA TYR A 22 -9.15 -9.47 7.14
C TYR A 22 -8.74 -9.81 8.57
N LEU A 23 -8.73 -8.81 9.45
CA LEU A 23 -8.61 -8.95 10.90
C LEU A 23 -9.99 -8.71 11.54
N ARG A 24 -10.32 -9.46 12.60
CA ARG A 24 -11.58 -9.29 13.37
C ARG A 24 -11.28 -8.72 14.75
N GLY A 25 -12.26 -8.10 15.39
CA GLY A 25 -12.06 -7.42 16.69
C GLY A 25 -11.50 -8.29 17.82
N THR A 26 -11.76 -9.61 17.79
CA THR A 26 -11.20 -10.57 18.76
C THR A 26 -9.84 -11.13 18.35
N ASP A 27 -9.35 -10.81 17.15
CA ASP A 27 -8.04 -11.25 16.68
C ASP A 27 -6.95 -10.42 17.39
N PRO A 28 -6.02 -11.05 18.13
CA PRO A 28 -4.94 -10.32 18.79
C PRO A 28 -4.04 -9.54 17.79
N LYS A 29 -4.00 -9.94 16.52
CA LYS A 29 -3.26 -9.25 15.46
C LYS A 29 -3.84 -7.88 15.11
N ILE A 30 -5.08 -7.55 15.50
CA ILE A 30 -5.67 -6.24 15.22
C ILE A 30 -4.86 -5.08 15.85
N LYS A 31 -4.12 -5.38 16.93
CA LYS A 31 -3.24 -4.42 17.59
C LYS A 31 -1.85 -4.32 16.94
N ASN A 32 -1.53 -5.22 16.01
CA ASN A 32 -0.21 -5.40 15.43
C ASN A 32 -0.32 -5.48 13.89
N LEU A 33 -0.52 -4.32 13.26
CA LEU A 33 -0.56 -4.23 11.80
C LEU A 33 0.79 -4.63 11.19
N LYS A 34 0.75 -5.29 10.04
CA LYS A 34 1.96 -5.48 9.23
C LYS A 34 2.36 -4.15 8.60
N ILE A 35 3.54 -3.67 8.98
CA ILE A 35 4.21 -2.50 8.42
C ILE A 35 5.57 -2.95 7.88
N LEU A 36 5.89 -2.56 6.65
CA LEU A 36 7.21 -2.70 6.08
C LEU A 36 7.97 -1.40 6.29
N THR A 37 9.21 -1.52 6.76
CA THR A 37 10.16 -0.41 6.98
C THR A 37 11.49 -0.79 6.34
N LYS A 38 12.27 0.19 5.88
CA LYS A 38 13.65 -0.07 5.47
C LYS A 38 14.52 -0.42 6.67
N HIS A 39 15.48 -1.33 6.49
CA HIS A 39 16.43 -1.71 7.53
C HIS A 39 17.75 -0.95 7.41
N GLN A 40 18.10 -0.55 6.19
CA GLN A 40 19.31 0.19 5.88
C GLN A 40 18.98 1.49 5.11
N PRO A 41 19.79 2.56 5.26
CA PRO A 41 19.53 3.85 4.63
C PRO A 41 19.42 3.81 3.10
N GLU A 42 20.22 2.96 2.46
CA GLU A 42 20.35 2.80 1.01
C GLU A 42 19.23 2.00 0.35
N GLN A 43 18.45 1.27 1.13
CA GLN A 43 17.35 0.45 0.64
C GLN A 43 16.10 1.30 0.36
N ASN A 44 15.36 0.93 -0.69
CA ASN A 44 14.06 1.49 -0.98
C ASN A 44 12.96 0.45 -0.75
N LEU A 45 11.90 0.86 -0.06
CA LEU A 45 10.63 0.17 -0.14
C LEU A 45 9.99 0.46 -1.49
N CYS A 46 9.54 -0.59 -2.17
CA CYS A 46 9.04 -0.54 -3.53
C CYS A 46 7.67 -1.21 -3.65
N ILE A 47 6.80 -0.60 -4.46
CA ILE A 47 5.56 -1.19 -4.95
C ILE A 47 5.63 -1.17 -6.48
N VAL A 48 5.45 -2.32 -7.10
CA VAL A 48 5.31 -2.42 -8.56
C VAL A 48 3.87 -2.72 -8.90
N SER A 49 3.30 -1.91 -9.80
CA SER A 49 1.98 -2.13 -10.39
C SER A 49 2.08 -2.29 -11.89
N GLU A 50 1.33 -3.23 -12.44
CA GLU A 50 1.13 -3.42 -13.88
C GLU A 50 -0.37 -3.36 -14.18
N ASN A 51 -0.79 -2.41 -15.00
CA ASN A 51 -2.18 -2.14 -15.37
C ASN A 51 -3.12 -2.02 -14.16
N GLY A 52 -2.68 -1.32 -13.11
CA GLY A 52 -3.45 -1.12 -11.88
C GLY A 52 -3.48 -2.33 -10.93
N ILE A 53 -2.79 -3.43 -11.26
CA ILE A 53 -2.68 -4.60 -10.40
C ILE A 53 -1.31 -4.59 -9.71
N ILE A 54 -1.28 -4.77 -8.39
CA ILE A 54 -0.03 -4.90 -7.64
C ILE A 54 0.64 -6.22 -8.00
N LYS A 55 1.92 -6.16 -8.38
CA LYS A 55 2.75 -7.32 -8.73
C LYS A 55 3.83 -7.60 -7.69
N PHE A 56 4.26 -6.58 -6.96
CA PHE A 56 5.29 -6.71 -5.94
C PHE A 56 5.15 -5.62 -4.89
N ILE A 57 5.42 -5.98 -3.64
CA ILE A 57 5.62 -5.06 -2.51
C ILE A 57 6.80 -5.62 -1.71
N GLY A 58 7.85 -4.83 -1.53
CA GLY A 58 9.03 -5.29 -0.82
C GLY A 58 10.19 -4.31 -0.90
N LEU A 59 11.40 -4.78 -0.61
CA LEU A 59 12.62 -3.99 -0.77
C LEU A 59 13.17 -4.13 -2.20
N ASP A 60 13.84 -3.11 -2.69
CA ASP A 60 14.59 -3.16 -3.96
C ASP A 60 15.73 -4.19 -3.96
N THR A 61 16.22 -4.58 -2.77
CA THR A 61 17.20 -5.65 -2.58
C THR A 61 16.60 -7.06 -2.61
N ASP A 62 15.28 -7.20 -2.66
CA ASP A 62 14.64 -8.52 -2.77
C ASP A 62 14.96 -9.13 -4.16
N PRO A 63 15.41 -10.39 -4.24
CA PRO A 63 15.66 -11.06 -5.53
C PRO A 63 14.46 -11.01 -6.48
N GLU A 64 13.23 -11.00 -5.97
CA GLU A 64 12.03 -10.91 -6.81
C GLU A 64 11.90 -9.54 -7.49
N PHE A 65 12.39 -8.46 -6.88
CA PHE A 65 12.35 -7.13 -7.47
C PHE A 65 13.12 -7.08 -8.81
N SER A 66 14.19 -7.87 -8.93
CA SER A 66 15.02 -7.93 -10.15
C SER A 66 14.26 -8.39 -11.39
N LYS A 67 13.11 -9.07 -11.24
CA LYS A 67 12.24 -9.49 -12.35
C LYS A 67 11.55 -8.29 -13.02
N PHE A 68 11.43 -7.16 -12.32
CA PHE A 68 10.76 -5.96 -12.82
C PHE A 68 11.76 -5.00 -13.42
N THR A 69 11.92 -5.07 -14.74
CA THR A 69 12.74 -4.15 -15.50
C THR A 69 11.86 -3.13 -16.21
N SER A 70 12.36 -1.89 -16.35
CA SER A 70 11.72 -0.73 -17.00
C SER A 70 10.36 -0.33 -16.42
N PHE A 71 10.08 0.98 -16.33
CA PHE A 71 8.83 1.51 -15.78
C PHE A 71 8.38 2.68 -16.62
N ASP A 72 7.10 2.73 -16.97
CA ASP A 72 6.50 3.85 -17.69
C ASP A 72 6.40 5.09 -16.79
N GLN A 73 6.20 4.86 -15.48
CA GLN A 73 6.15 5.91 -14.47
C GLN A 73 6.87 5.48 -13.20
N LYS A 74 7.59 6.43 -12.59
CA LYS A 74 8.20 6.28 -11.27
C LYS A 74 7.68 7.39 -10.35
N ILE A 75 7.26 7.01 -9.15
CA ILE A 75 6.73 7.90 -8.12
C ILE A 75 7.66 7.80 -6.92
N ASP A 76 8.36 8.90 -6.62
CA ASP A 76 9.18 9.02 -5.42
C ASP A 76 8.26 9.38 -4.23
N ALA A 77 8.23 8.50 -3.23
CA ALA A 77 7.45 8.62 -2.02
C ALA A 77 8.32 8.87 -0.78
N GLN A 78 9.54 9.39 -0.94
CA GLN A 78 10.42 9.77 0.17
C GLN A 78 9.70 10.60 1.23
N ASN A 79 9.94 10.27 2.49
CA ASN A 79 9.33 10.88 3.67
C ASN A 79 7.81 10.69 3.78
N CYS A 80 7.17 9.92 2.89
CA CYS A 80 5.76 9.60 2.98
C CYS A 80 5.52 8.22 3.60
N SER A 81 4.29 8.02 4.08
CA SER A 81 3.74 6.68 4.39
C SER A 81 2.81 6.28 3.26
N VAL A 82 2.99 5.06 2.73
CA VAL A 82 2.06 4.50 1.75
C VAL A 82 1.12 3.55 2.48
N ILE A 83 -0.19 3.82 2.35
CA ILE A 83 -1.26 3.02 2.94
C ILE A 83 -2.21 2.53 1.85
N PRO A 84 -2.95 1.43 2.06
CA PRO A 84 -4.07 1.09 1.20
C PRO A 84 -5.08 2.24 1.16
N GLY A 85 -5.77 2.38 0.03
CA GLY A 85 -6.85 3.35 -0.09
C GLY A 85 -7.90 3.13 1.00
N LEU A 86 -8.33 4.21 1.64
CA LEU A 86 -9.38 4.13 2.67
C LEU A 86 -10.69 3.67 2.02
N VAL A 87 -11.43 2.84 2.76
CA VAL A 87 -12.76 2.36 2.36
C VAL A 87 -13.78 3.09 3.22
N ASP A 88 -14.58 3.93 2.58
CA ASP A 88 -15.78 4.49 3.19
C ASP A 88 -16.93 3.49 3.02
N CYS A 89 -17.30 2.80 4.10
CA CYS A 89 -18.33 1.78 4.08
C CYS A 89 -19.75 2.35 4.21
N HIS A 90 -19.90 3.66 4.43
CA HIS A 90 -21.20 4.26 4.67
C HIS A 90 -21.24 5.71 4.21
N THR A 91 -21.81 5.91 3.03
CA THR A 91 -22.00 7.22 2.42
C THR A 91 -23.43 7.33 1.88
N HIS A 92 -23.97 8.54 1.91
CA HIS A 92 -25.20 8.90 1.21
C HIS A 92 -24.79 9.76 -0.01
N PRO A 93 -24.46 9.14 -1.16
CA PRO A 93 -23.80 9.84 -2.27
C PRO A 93 -24.70 10.87 -2.97
N VAL A 94 -26.03 10.66 -2.91
CA VAL A 94 -27.03 11.65 -3.28
C VAL A 94 -27.82 11.96 -2.02
N TRP A 95 -27.80 13.23 -1.62
CA TRP A 95 -28.58 13.76 -0.52
C TRP A 95 -29.20 15.08 -0.98
N GLU A 96 -30.52 15.10 -1.16
CA GLU A 96 -31.31 16.34 -1.15
C GLU A 96 -31.52 16.77 0.31
N GLY A 97 -31.15 18.00 0.68
CA GLY A 97 -31.39 18.60 2.01
C GLY A 97 -32.85 18.42 2.47
N ASP A 98 -33.18 18.40 3.77
CA ASP A 98 -32.97 19.49 4.73
C ASP A 98 -32.84 18.97 6.19
N ARG A 99 -32.10 19.67 7.05
CA ARG A 99 -32.01 19.43 8.51
C ARG A 99 -32.70 20.53 9.34
N ILE A 100 -33.40 21.47 8.71
CA ILE A 100 -34.16 22.52 9.38
C ILE A 100 -35.53 21.95 9.79
N ASN A 101 -35.68 21.71 11.08
CA ASN A 101 -36.94 21.88 11.82
C ASN A 101 -36.70 22.94 12.89
#